data_AF-A0A9X4XRX3-F1
#
_entry.id   AF-A0A9X4XRX3-F1
#
_cell.length_a   1.000
_cell.length_b   1.000
_cell.length_c   1.000
_cell.angle_alpha   90.00
_cell.angle_beta   90.00
_cell.angle_gamma   90.00
#
_symmetry.space_group_name_H-M   'P 1'
#
loop_
_entity.id
_entity.type
_entity.pdbx_description
1 polymer ?
#
loop_
_entity_poly.entity_id
_entity_poly.type
_entity_poly.pdbx_seq_one_letter_code
_entity_poly.pdbx_strand_id
1 'polypeptide(L)'
;MPCARPRFAASRRDRPTATPSTPRLLRLALVLLLAAGPAGAARAEMAAPAPPRIHTNQSYVEELSRPTRLPVDDSLAVFAAVFGQLPDRVTVYPTENYYYFTFLHDGAPWNGNIRLDASDRDRGKLHFAYSEDLADWRDETDVAHAVLDQSHGVIVEKVERLLYRVTFGDKSVLFALNDLSGVKSPADLLGPDEKFVGPIFDESGLRFFLVFNSRLKLFHYLLDETARVPEQFVPMKSGRIVVGKRTGYGFYVDGQRARKILVGVAFANSRVNNYFDGPFDQLPDNFIEDDSFRDMILAVAPELKGKIDRYGGWGDGAQRYMIAPYYYYQHTGELAAFDRCVADKRVPEANRPACFVIDEESQQSFSPVPRAIKELRGKTARGKR
;
A
#
# COMPACT_ATOMS: atom_id res chain seq x y z
N MET A 1 -3.12 36.44 38.42
CA MET A 1 -2.22 37.60 38.48
C MET A 1 -1.30 37.59 37.26
N PRO A 2 -0.96 38.75 36.67
CA PRO A 2 -1.36 39.04 35.29
C PRO A 2 -0.21 39.48 34.36
N CYS A 3 -0.60 39.77 33.10
CA CYS A 3 0.08 40.62 32.11
C CYS A 3 1.35 40.05 31.44
N ALA A 4 1.65 40.28 30.16
CA ALA A 4 1.26 41.36 29.27
C ALA A 4 1.35 40.96 27.77
N ARG A 5 0.53 41.62 26.94
CA ARG A 5 0.72 41.84 25.49
C ARG A 5 1.72 42.99 25.26
N PRO A 6 2.23 43.13 24.03
CA PRO A 6 1.96 44.36 23.24
C PRO A 6 1.66 44.02 21.75
N ARG A 7 0.59 44.47 21.08
CA ARG A 7 0.26 45.76 20.42
C ARG A 7 1.33 46.43 19.50
N PHE A 8 1.00 46.39 18.20
CA PHE A 8 1.04 47.43 17.14
C PHE A 8 2.31 48.25 16.85
N ALA A 9 2.70 48.26 15.56
CA ALA A 9 2.94 49.50 14.81
C ALA A 9 2.73 49.28 13.30
N ALA A 10 1.81 50.06 12.73
CA ALA A 10 1.63 50.25 11.29
C ALA A 10 2.41 51.50 10.87
N SER A 11 2.98 51.48 9.67
CA SER A 11 3.51 52.69 9.01
C SER A 11 3.06 52.73 7.55
N ARG A 12 2.14 53.67 7.26
CA ARG A 12 1.83 54.21 5.94
C ARG A 12 2.92 55.19 5.50
N ARG A 13 3.04 55.38 4.19
CA ARG A 13 3.46 56.58 3.38
C ARG A 13 4.19 56.04 2.13
N ASP A 14 4.03 56.52 0.89
CA ASP A 14 3.29 57.61 0.29
C ASP A 14 3.11 57.32 -1.22
N ARG A 15 2.05 57.86 -1.84
CA ARG A 15 1.93 58.11 -3.28
C ARG A 15 2.13 59.62 -3.52
N PRO A 16 2.63 60.02 -4.69
CA PRO A 16 1.90 60.98 -5.54
C PRO A 16 1.84 60.50 -7.03
N THR A 17 0.70 60.51 -7.74
CA THR A 17 0.13 61.60 -8.60
C THR A 17 1.09 62.12 -9.70
N ALA A 18 0.76 62.34 -10.99
CA ALA A 18 -0.46 62.29 -11.80
C ALA A 18 -0.09 62.34 -13.32
N THR A 19 -1.01 61.80 -14.16
CA THR A 19 -1.43 62.05 -15.59
C THR A 19 -0.96 63.31 -16.36
N PRO A 20 -1.31 63.57 -17.66
CA PRO A 20 -1.97 62.77 -18.74
C PRO A 20 -1.33 62.93 -20.16
N SER A 21 -1.80 62.16 -21.17
CA SER A 21 -2.08 62.69 -22.53
C SER A 21 -2.77 61.66 -23.43
N THR A 22 -3.99 62.00 -23.83
CA THR A 22 -4.66 61.61 -25.10
C THR A 22 -4.63 62.86 -26.02
N PRO A 23 -5.05 62.87 -27.31
CA PRO A 23 -5.82 61.89 -28.08
C PRO A 23 -5.36 61.69 -29.56
N ARG A 24 -5.94 60.71 -30.28
CA ARG A 24 -6.71 60.91 -31.53
C ARG A 24 -7.01 59.58 -32.26
N LEU A 25 -8.30 59.25 -32.24
CA LEU A 25 -9.13 58.67 -33.30
C LEU A 25 -8.45 58.33 -34.64
N LEU A 26 -8.58 57.07 -35.07
CA LEU A 26 -9.07 56.79 -36.42
C LEU A 26 -9.93 55.51 -36.42
N ARG A 27 -11.13 55.66 -36.95
CA ARG A 27 -12.10 54.60 -37.22
C ARG A 27 -11.57 53.73 -38.36
N LEU A 28 -11.64 52.40 -38.22
CA LEU A 28 -11.97 51.55 -39.35
C LEU A 28 -12.82 50.39 -38.84
N ALA A 29 -14.05 50.35 -39.33
CA ALA A 29 -14.97 49.25 -39.13
C ALA A 29 -14.49 48.04 -39.94
N LEU A 30 -14.37 46.89 -39.30
CA LEU A 30 -14.38 45.61 -39.99
C LEU A 30 -15.41 44.72 -39.30
N VAL A 31 -16.58 44.65 -39.93
CA VAL A 31 -17.62 43.66 -39.63
C VAL A 31 -17.07 42.31 -40.06
N LEU A 32 -16.59 41.52 -39.10
CA LEU A 32 -16.43 40.08 -39.27
C LEU A 32 -17.61 39.39 -38.59
N LEU A 33 -18.50 38.83 -39.42
CA LEU A 33 -19.44 37.81 -39.00
C LEU A 33 -18.65 36.61 -38.45
N LEU A 34 -18.63 36.46 -37.13
CA LEU A 34 -18.35 35.20 -36.47
C LEU A 34 -19.59 34.84 -35.68
N ALA A 35 -20.29 33.80 -36.15
CA ALA A 35 -21.40 33.19 -35.46
C ALA A 35 -20.95 32.72 -34.07
N ALA A 36 -21.26 33.52 -33.06
CA ALA A 36 -21.15 33.11 -31.67
C ALA A 36 -22.30 32.14 -31.38
N GLY A 37 -22.10 30.87 -31.72
CA GLY A 37 -22.84 29.80 -31.07
C GLY A 37 -22.52 29.85 -29.58
N PRO A 38 -23.49 29.65 -28.66
CA PRO A 38 -23.18 29.55 -27.25
C PRO A 38 -22.38 28.26 -27.08
N ALA A 39 -21.05 28.37 -27.09
CA ALA A 39 -20.18 27.38 -26.50
C ALA A 39 -20.46 27.43 -24.99
N GLY A 40 -21.51 26.72 -24.59
CA GLY A 40 -21.77 26.36 -23.21
C GLY A 40 -20.64 25.45 -22.77
N ALA A 41 -19.51 26.07 -22.40
CA ALA A 41 -18.54 25.44 -21.54
C ALA A 41 -19.27 25.17 -20.22
N ALA A 42 -19.84 23.97 -20.10
CA ALA A 42 -20.23 23.42 -18.83
C ALA A 42 -18.95 23.40 -17.99
N ARG A 43 -18.76 24.45 -17.18
CA ARG A 43 -17.86 24.38 -16.04
C ARG A 43 -18.40 23.25 -15.20
N ALA A 44 -17.71 22.11 -15.22
CA ALA A 44 -17.90 21.10 -14.20
C ALA A 44 -17.71 21.81 -12.87
N GLU A 45 -18.80 22.05 -12.17
CA GLU A 45 -18.79 22.57 -10.81
C GLU A 45 -17.99 21.54 -10.00
N MET A 46 -16.78 21.91 -9.57
CA MET A 46 -16.03 21.09 -8.64
C MET A 46 -16.88 20.99 -7.38
N ALA A 47 -17.57 19.86 -7.23
CA ALA A 47 -18.37 19.57 -6.05
C ALA A 47 -17.49 19.80 -4.81
N ALA A 48 -18.01 20.57 -3.85
CA ALA A 48 -17.32 20.81 -2.60
C ALA A 48 -16.94 19.44 -1.97
N PRO A 49 -15.75 19.33 -1.36
CA PRO A 49 -15.34 18.07 -0.73
C PRO A 49 -16.39 17.65 0.29
N ALA A 50 -16.86 16.42 0.20
CA ALA A 50 -17.83 15.87 1.13
C ALA A 50 -17.27 15.95 2.57
N PRO A 51 -18.10 16.29 3.57
CA PRO A 51 -17.67 16.25 4.96
C PRO A 51 -17.24 14.82 5.34
N PRO A 52 -16.32 14.66 6.32
CA PRO A 52 -15.94 13.34 6.81
C PRO A 52 -17.14 12.53 7.28
N ARG A 53 -17.16 11.23 6.97
CA ARG A 53 -18.14 10.31 7.53
C ARG A 53 -17.84 10.10 9.02
N ILE A 54 -18.86 10.27 9.86
CA ILE A 54 -18.75 10.04 11.30
C ILE A 54 -19.05 8.58 11.59
N HIS A 55 -18.16 7.93 12.35
CA HIS A 55 -18.38 6.60 12.94
C HIS A 55 -18.53 6.78 14.44
N THR A 56 -19.61 6.26 15.02
CA THR A 56 -19.93 6.46 16.44
C THR A 56 -19.71 5.18 17.24
N ASN A 57 -19.37 5.34 18.51
CA ASN A 57 -19.35 4.20 19.42
C ASN A 57 -20.76 3.61 19.61
N GLN A 58 -21.80 4.43 19.53
CA GLN A 58 -23.19 3.97 19.59
C GLN A 58 -23.48 2.90 18.52
N SER A 59 -23.14 3.14 17.24
CA SER A 59 -23.41 2.16 16.19
C SER A 59 -22.64 0.85 16.40
N TYR A 60 -21.44 0.93 16.98
CA TYR A 60 -20.66 -0.25 17.33
C TYR A 60 -21.32 -1.07 18.46
N VAL A 61 -21.75 -0.41 19.54
CA VAL A 61 -22.42 -1.07 20.69
C VAL A 61 -23.78 -1.64 20.29
N GLU A 62 -24.52 -0.95 19.43
CA GLU A 62 -25.79 -1.42 18.88
C GLU A 62 -25.60 -2.69 18.04
N GLU A 63 -24.53 -2.77 17.23
CA GLU A 63 -24.23 -3.99 16.45
C GLU A 63 -23.80 -5.15 17.37
N LEU A 64 -22.99 -4.90 18.41
CA LEU A 64 -22.65 -5.92 19.42
C LEU A 64 -23.87 -6.50 20.13
N SER A 65 -24.92 -5.71 20.30
CA SER A 65 -26.15 -6.11 20.98
C SER A 65 -27.11 -6.90 20.08
N ARG A 66 -26.81 -6.99 18.78
CA ARG A 66 -27.66 -7.67 17.81
C ARG A 66 -27.49 -9.19 17.94
N PRO A 67 -28.57 -9.96 18.16
CA PRO A 67 -28.49 -11.41 18.15
C PRO A 67 -28.11 -11.90 16.75
N THR A 68 -26.97 -12.58 16.63
CA THR A 68 -26.50 -13.18 15.38
C THR A 68 -26.46 -14.70 15.51
N ARG A 69 -26.84 -15.43 14.46
CA ARG A 69 -26.63 -16.88 14.35
C ARG A 69 -25.88 -17.14 13.05
N LEU A 70 -24.64 -17.60 13.17
CA LEU A 70 -23.78 -17.91 12.04
C LEU A 70 -22.97 -19.17 12.41
N PRO A 71 -23.07 -20.28 11.66
CA PRO A 71 -22.26 -21.46 11.91
C PRO A 71 -20.80 -21.18 11.50
N VAL A 72 -20.00 -20.64 12.42
CA VAL A 72 -18.61 -20.24 12.12
C VAL A 72 -17.67 -21.42 11.86
N ASP A 73 -18.07 -22.65 12.21
CA ASP A 73 -17.33 -23.87 11.89
C ASP A 73 -17.63 -24.41 10.47
N ASP A 74 -18.53 -23.77 9.72
CA ASP A 74 -18.89 -24.12 8.34
C ASP A 74 -18.52 -22.98 7.39
N SER A 75 -17.38 -23.15 6.70
CA SER A 75 -16.86 -22.12 5.79
C SER A 75 -17.81 -21.80 4.64
N LEU A 76 -18.63 -22.74 4.17
CA LEU A 76 -19.60 -22.47 3.11
C LEU A 76 -20.78 -21.66 3.64
N ALA A 77 -21.23 -21.91 4.88
CA ALA A 77 -22.26 -21.10 5.54
C ALA A 77 -21.79 -19.67 5.81
N VAL A 78 -20.54 -19.49 6.27
CA VAL A 78 -19.95 -18.16 6.46
C VAL A 78 -19.78 -17.45 5.12
N PHE A 79 -19.28 -18.14 4.09
CA PHE A 79 -19.20 -17.60 2.74
C PHE A 79 -20.58 -17.14 2.24
N ALA A 80 -21.62 -17.97 2.38
CA ALA A 80 -22.98 -17.63 1.98
C ALA A 80 -23.50 -16.36 2.68
N ALA A 81 -23.24 -16.22 3.98
CA ALA A 81 -23.66 -15.06 4.77
C ALA A 81 -22.93 -13.76 4.35
N VAL A 82 -21.61 -13.84 4.11
CA VAL A 82 -20.80 -12.69 3.66
C VAL A 82 -21.17 -12.32 2.23
N PHE A 83 -21.14 -13.28 1.31
CA PHE A 83 -21.44 -13.10 -0.10
C PHE A 83 -22.87 -12.58 -0.32
N GLY A 84 -23.83 -13.10 0.46
CA GLY A 84 -25.23 -12.66 0.47
C GLY A 84 -25.43 -11.18 0.79
N GLN A 85 -24.47 -10.53 1.46
CA GLN A 85 -24.53 -9.11 1.83
C GLN A 85 -23.75 -8.18 0.89
N LEU A 86 -22.95 -8.72 -0.03
CA LEU A 86 -22.20 -7.90 -0.98
C LEU A 86 -23.13 -7.17 -1.97
N PRO A 87 -22.78 -5.97 -2.44
CA PRO A 87 -23.47 -5.38 -3.59
C PRO A 87 -23.20 -6.20 -4.87
N ASP A 88 -23.96 -5.94 -5.93
CA ASP A 88 -23.80 -6.63 -7.24
C ASP A 88 -22.41 -6.42 -7.87
N ARG A 89 -21.65 -5.42 -7.42
CA ARG A 89 -20.29 -5.14 -7.85
C ARG A 89 -19.44 -4.65 -6.69
N VAL A 90 -18.27 -5.24 -6.52
CA VAL A 90 -17.24 -4.84 -5.56
C VAL A 90 -15.94 -4.46 -6.27
N THR A 91 -15.13 -3.63 -5.63
CA THR A 91 -13.76 -3.33 -6.07
C THR A 91 -12.81 -4.02 -5.10
N VAL A 92 -11.89 -4.82 -5.65
CA VAL A 92 -10.82 -5.48 -4.91
C VAL A 92 -9.58 -4.62 -5.03
N TYR A 93 -9.22 -3.90 -3.97
CA TYR A 93 -8.14 -2.92 -4.01
C TYR A 93 -6.73 -3.52 -3.97
N PRO A 94 -6.43 -4.50 -3.11
CA PRO A 94 -5.08 -5.04 -3.05
C PRO A 94 -4.70 -5.77 -4.35
N THR A 95 -3.46 -5.60 -4.80
CA THR A 95 -3.00 -6.17 -6.09
C THR A 95 -2.89 -7.69 -6.11
N GLU A 96 -2.89 -8.32 -4.95
CA GLU A 96 -2.96 -9.78 -4.76
C GLU A 96 -4.40 -10.33 -4.83
N ASN A 97 -5.41 -9.45 -4.95
CA ASN A 97 -6.81 -9.80 -5.17
C ASN A 97 -7.58 -10.30 -3.95
N TYR A 98 -7.18 -9.88 -2.75
CA TYR A 98 -7.97 -10.05 -1.53
C TYR A 98 -9.09 -9.03 -1.40
N TYR A 99 -10.33 -9.51 -1.36
CA TYR A 99 -11.46 -8.73 -0.90
C TYR A 99 -11.67 -8.96 0.60
N TYR A 100 -11.09 -8.09 1.42
CA TYR A 100 -11.21 -8.17 2.87
C TYR A 100 -12.60 -7.76 3.36
N PHE A 101 -13.06 -8.43 4.41
CA PHE A 101 -14.29 -8.09 5.13
C PHE A 101 -14.10 -8.30 6.63
N THR A 102 -14.96 -7.66 7.41
CA THR A 102 -15.08 -7.91 8.84
C THR A 102 -16.55 -8.00 9.23
N PHE A 103 -16.84 -8.68 10.34
CA PHE A 103 -18.16 -8.71 10.94
C PHE A 103 -18.06 -8.94 12.45
N LEU A 104 -19.15 -8.65 13.16
CA LEU A 104 -19.31 -9.01 14.57
C LEU A 104 -20.23 -10.22 14.67
N HIS A 105 -19.82 -11.21 15.45
CA HIS A 105 -20.64 -12.39 15.74
C HIS A 105 -20.50 -12.75 17.22
N ASP A 106 -21.63 -12.78 17.92
CA ASP A 106 -21.72 -13.14 19.34
C ASP A 106 -20.72 -12.36 20.24
N GLY A 107 -20.56 -11.07 19.95
CA GLY A 107 -19.64 -10.18 20.67
C GLY A 107 -18.16 -10.30 20.28
N ALA A 108 -17.80 -11.27 19.42
CA ALA A 108 -16.46 -11.42 18.88
C ALA A 108 -16.32 -10.69 17.53
N PRO A 109 -15.20 -9.96 17.30
CA PRO A 109 -14.84 -9.47 15.99
C PRO A 109 -14.18 -10.55 15.14
N TRP A 110 -14.58 -10.60 13.88
CA TRP A 110 -14.08 -11.53 12.86
C TRP A 110 -13.57 -10.75 11.66
N ASN A 111 -12.51 -11.25 11.04
CA ASN A 111 -12.03 -10.81 9.74
C ASN A 111 -11.91 -11.99 8.79
N GLY A 112 -11.83 -11.65 7.51
CA GLY A 112 -11.56 -12.64 6.48
C GLY A 112 -11.37 -11.99 5.12
N ASN A 113 -11.22 -12.85 4.11
CA ASN A 113 -11.10 -12.44 2.74
C ASN A 113 -11.77 -13.42 1.77
N ILE A 114 -12.18 -12.86 0.63
CA ILE A 114 -12.46 -13.60 -0.59
C ILE A 114 -11.31 -13.29 -1.55
N ARG A 115 -10.49 -14.27 -1.91
CA ARG A 115 -9.35 -14.08 -2.83
C ARG A 115 -9.56 -14.78 -4.16
N LEU A 116 -9.38 -14.00 -5.24
CA LEU A 116 -9.28 -14.50 -6.61
C LEU A 116 -7.80 -14.57 -7.00
N ASP A 117 -7.13 -15.64 -6.58
CA ASP A 117 -5.70 -15.82 -6.73
C ASP A 117 -5.27 -15.89 -8.21
N ALA A 118 -4.17 -15.23 -8.56
CA ALA A 118 -3.68 -15.19 -9.93
C ALA A 118 -3.27 -16.56 -10.49
N SER A 119 -2.92 -17.51 -9.62
CA SER A 119 -2.54 -18.86 -9.97
C SER A 119 -3.73 -19.74 -10.37
N ASP A 120 -4.95 -19.42 -9.94
CA ASP A 120 -6.07 -20.35 -10.11
C ASP A 120 -7.49 -19.78 -10.32
N ARG A 121 -7.70 -18.46 -10.19
CA ARG A 121 -8.99 -17.82 -10.47
C ARG A 121 -9.52 -18.11 -11.88
N ASP A 122 -8.63 -18.22 -12.86
CA ASP A 122 -8.98 -18.55 -14.26
C ASP A 122 -9.41 -20.01 -14.43
N ARG A 123 -9.18 -20.86 -13.42
CA ARG A 123 -9.66 -22.24 -13.35
C ARG A 123 -10.97 -22.38 -12.57
N GLY A 124 -11.63 -21.27 -12.27
CA GLY A 124 -12.93 -21.27 -11.58
C GLY A 124 -12.82 -21.41 -10.06
N LYS A 125 -11.65 -21.12 -9.47
CA LYS A 125 -11.40 -21.25 -8.03
C LYS A 125 -11.46 -19.92 -7.30
N LEU A 126 -11.90 -19.97 -6.05
CA LEU A 126 -11.97 -18.86 -5.11
C LEU A 126 -11.48 -19.33 -3.75
N HIS A 127 -10.55 -18.60 -3.16
CA HIS A 127 -10.13 -18.86 -1.79
C HIS A 127 -11.00 -18.06 -0.84
N PHE A 128 -11.46 -18.70 0.23
CA PHE A 128 -12.22 -18.07 1.30
C PHE A 128 -11.55 -18.40 2.62
N ALA A 129 -11.20 -17.36 3.39
CA ALA A 129 -10.60 -17.52 4.69
C ALA A 129 -11.18 -16.54 5.70
N TYR A 130 -11.29 -16.95 6.95
CA TYR A 130 -11.73 -16.10 8.06
C TYR A 130 -11.29 -16.66 9.41
N SER A 131 -11.20 -15.78 10.40
CA SER A 131 -10.86 -16.09 11.78
C SER A 131 -11.38 -15.00 12.71
N GLU A 132 -11.39 -15.24 14.02
CA GLU A 132 -11.55 -14.14 14.97
C GLU A 132 -10.37 -13.18 14.85
N ASP A 133 -10.60 -11.87 15.08
CA ASP A 133 -9.53 -10.89 14.97
C ASP A 133 -8.38 -11.20 15.92
N LEU A 134 -7.16 -11.26 15.39
CA LEU A 134 -5.99 -11.38 16.22
C LEU A 134 -5.89 -10.18 17.16
N ALA A 135 -5.66 -10.45 18.44
CA ALA A 135 -5.48 -9.42 19.44
C ALA A 135 -4.25 -9.72 20.27
N ASP A 136 -3.48 -8.68 20.59
CA ASP A 136 -2.18 -8.80 21.25
C ASP A 136 -2.18 -9.51 22.62
N TRP A 137 -3.33 -9.58 23.27
CA TRP A 137 -3.48 -10.14 24.61
C TRP A 137 -3.96 -11.59 24.62
N ARG A 138 -4.20 -12.20 23.45
CA ARG A 138 -4.65 -13.59 23.31
C ARG A 138 -3.85 -14.34 22.26
N ASP A 139 -3.89 -15.66 22.36
CA ASP A 139 -3.29 -16.54 21.35
C ASP A 139 -4.04 -16.41 20.02
N GLU A 140 -3.34 -16.69 18.93
CA GLU A 140 -3.92 -16.76 17.59
C GLU A 140 -4.97 -17.87 17.52
N THR A 141 -6.10 -17.56 16.88
CA THR A 141 -7.16 -18.54 16.62
C THR A 141 -6.95 -19.19 15.28
N ASP A 142 -7.33 -20.46 15.15
CA ASP A 142 -7.22 -21.18 13.88
C ASP A 142 -7.94 -20.43 12.74
N VAL A 143 -7.25 -20.31 11.60
CA VAL A 143 -7.81 -19.73 10.39
C VAL A 143 -8.59 -20.80 9.64
N ALA A 144 -9.89 -20.60 9.49
CA ALA A 144 -10.71 -21.41 8.60
C ALA A 144 -10.36 -21.04 7.16
N HIS A 145 -10.02 -22.02 6.32
CA HIS A 145 -9.70 -21.84 4.91
C HIS A 145 -10.43 -22.87 4.05
N ALA A 146 -11.00 -22.41 2.95
CA ALA A 146 -11.61 -23.25 1.93
C ALA A 146 -11.26 -22.75 0.53
N VAL A 147 -11.03 -23.70 -0.38
CA VAL A 147 -10.97 -23.44 -1.83
C VAL A 147 -12.32 -23.82 -2.41
N LEU A 148 -13.10 -22.81 -2.77
CA LEU A 148 -14.45 -22.96 -3.30
C LEU A 148 -14.42 -22.97 -4.84
N ASP A 149 -15.27 -23.81 -5.40
CA ASP A 149 -15.43 -24.01 -6.84
C ASP A 149 -16.83 -24.55 -7.13
N GLN A 150 -17.07 -25.00 -8.37
CA GLN A 150 -18.37 -25.48 -8.80
C GLN A 150 -18.88 -26.67 -7.97
N SER A 151 -18.01 -27.50 -7.39
CA SER A 151 -18.42 -28.62 -6.53
C SER A 151 -19.07 -28.14 -5.22
N HIS A 152 -18.79 -26.91 -4.81
CA HIS A 152 -19.40 -26.22 -3.68
C HIS A 152 -20.58 -25.33 -4.09
N GLY A 153 -20.99 -25.34 -5.36
CA GLY A 153 -22.00 -24.44 -5.91
C GLY A 153 -21.49 -23.01 -6.16
N VAL A 154 -20.18 -22.77 -6.08
CA VAL A 154 -19.55 -21.47 -6.34
C VAL A 154 -19.00 -21.46 -7.76
N ILE A 155 -19.53 -20.59 -8.61
CA ILE A 155 -19.09 -20.46 -9.99
C ILE A 155 -18.27 -19.18 -10.13
N VAL A 156 -17.02 -19.30 -10.59
CA VAL A 156 -16.14 -18.16 -10.88
C VAL A 156 -15.90 -18.07 -12.38
N GLU A 157 -16.38 -17.00 -13.00
CA GLU A 157 -16.27 -16.76 -14.44
C GLU A 157 -15.44 -15.52 -14.71
N LYS A 158 -14.43 -15.66 -15.56
CA LYS A 158 -13.68 -14.51 -16.07
C LYS A 158 -14.53 -13.78 -17.10
N VAL A 159 -14.92 -12.55 -16.79
CA VAL A 159 -15.71 -11.68 -17.69
C VAL A 159 -14.78 -10.83 -18.55
N GLU A 160 -13.74 -10.26 -17.94
CA GLU A 160 -12.66 -9.49 -18.61
C GLU A 160 -11.32 -9.76 -17.90
N ARG A 161 -10.21 -9.17 -18.38
CA ARG A 161 -8.85 -9.43 -17.84
C ARG A 161 -8.76 -9.34 -16.31
N LEU A 162 -9.47 -8.38 -15.71
CA LEU A 162 -9.48 -8.09 -14.27
C LEU A 162 -10.92 -7.94 -13.73
N LEU A 163 -11.87 -8.64 -14.35
CA LEU A 163 -13.26 -8.64 -13.93
C LEU A 163 -13.77 -10.08 -13.89
N TYR A 164 -14.19 -10.52 -12.70
CA TYR A 164 -14.70 -11.86 -12.48
C TYR A 164 -16.12 -11.78 -11.96
N ARG A 165 -16.99 -12.66 -12.46
CA ARG A 165 -18.31 -12.90 -11.87
C ARG A 165 -18.19 -14.10 -10.95
N VAL A 166 -18.54 -13.90 -9.69
CA VAL A 166 -18.72 -14.99 -8.73
C VAL A 166 -20.22 -15.19 -8.58
N THR A 167 -20.70 -16.43 -8.66
CA THR A 167 -22.12 -16.79 -8.50
C THR A 167 -22.26 -17.87 -7.44
N PHE A 168 -23.22 -17.70 -6.54
CA PHE A 168 -23.59 -18.68 -5.53
C PHE A 168 -25.10 -18.61 -5.28
N GLY A 169 -25.79 -19.74 -5.46
CA GLY A 169 -27.26 -19.77 -5.46
C GLY A 169 -27.84 -18.93 -6.60
N ASP A 170 -28.73 -18.00 -6.27
CA ASP A 170 -29.37 -17.06 -7.20
C ASP A 170 -28.65 -15.71 -7.32
N LYS A 171 -27.55 -15.52 -6.59
CA LYS A 171 -26.81 -14.26 -6.54
C LYS A 171 -25.51 -14.31 -7.34
N SER A 172 -25.26 -13.26 -8.11
CA SER A 172 -23.99 -13.03 -8.81
C SER A 172 -23.40 -11.67 -8.42
N VAL A 173 -22.10 -11.63 -8.17
CA VAL A 173 -21.36 -10.41 -7.85
C VAL A 173 -20.17 -10.26 -8.79
N LEU A 174 -19.99 -9.05 -9.32
CA LEU A 174 -18.81 -8.69 -10.12
C LEU A 174 -17.67 -8.21 -9.22
N PHE A 175 -16.58 -8.96 -9.21
CA PHE A 175 -15.33 -8.61 -8.56
C PHE A 175 -14.42 -7.91 -9.58
N ALA A 176 -14.33 -6.59 -9.47
CA ALA A 176 -13.39 -5.79 -10.25
C ALA A 176 -12.04 -5.74 -9.52
N LEU A 177 -11.04 -6.46 -10.06
CA LEU A 177 -9.68 -6.47 -9.53
C LEU A 177 -8.98 -5.15 -9.85
N ASN A 178 -8.10 -4.69 -8.95
CA ASN A 178 -7.44 -3.39 -9.12
C ASN A 178 -6.56 -3.36 -10.36
N ASP A 179 -6.91 -2.50 -11.32
CA ASP A 179 -6.16 -2.35 -12.56
C ASP A 179 -5.14 -1.21 -12.45
N LEU A 180 -3.88 -1.59 -12.32
CA LEU A 180 -2.72 -0.70 -12.36
C LEU A 180 -1.86 -0.93 -13.60
N SER A 181 -2.38 -1.57 -14.64
CA SER A 181 -1.62 -1.91 -15.86
C SER A 181 -0.97 -0.69 -16.54
N GLY A 182 -1.65 0.45 -16.47
CA GLY A 182 -1.15 1.75 -16.96
C GLY A 182 -0.20 2.49 -16.01
N VAL A 183 0.00 1.99 -14.79
CA VAL A 183 0.88 2.64 -13.79
C VAL A 183 2.31 2.14 -13.99
N LYS A 184 3.23 3.07 -14.23
CA LYS A 184 4.67 2.81 -14.39
C LYS A 184 5.46 3.71 -13.44
N SER A 185 6.60 3.21 -12.97
CA SER A 185 7.52 4.03 -12.20
C SER A 185 8.14 5.12 -13.09
N PRO A 186 8.17 6.40 -12.68
CA PRO A 186 8.94 7.43 -13.37
C PRO A 186 10.42 7.04 -13.47
N ALA A 187 11.02 7.27 -14.63
CA ALA A 187 12.37 6.75 -14.95
C ALA A 187 13.47 7.29 -14.02
N ASP A 188 13.29 8.49 -13.45
CA ASP A 188 14.21 9.14 -12.53
C ASP A 188 14.16 8.56 -11.09
N LEU A 189 13.10 7.81 -10.74
CA LEU A 189 13.01 7.13 -9.45
C LEU A 189 13.94 5.92 -9.34
N LEU A 190 14.33 5.29 -10.44
CA LEU A 190 15.14 4.07 -10.43
C LEU A 190 16.65 4.38 -10.45
N GLY A 191 17.39 3.66 -9.62
CA GLY A 191 18.84 3.59 -9.66
C GLY A 191 19.36 2.77 -10.86
N PRO A 192 20.67 2.85 -11.16
CA PRO A 192 21.25 2.17 -12.32
C PRO A 192 21.16 0.63 -12.27
N ASP A 193 21.14 0.05 -11.06
CA ASP A 193 21.04 -1.40 -10.85
C ASP A 193 19.60 -1.86 -10.57
N GLU A 194 18.64 -0.93 -10.52
CA GLU A 194 17.27 -1.17 -10.09
C GLU A 194 16.34 -1.44 -11.28
N LYS A 195 15.51 -2.48 -11.13
CA LYS A 195 14.50 -2.87 -12.11
C LYS A 195 13.12 -2.68 -11.50
N PHE A 196 12.22 -2.06 -12.25
CA PHE A 196 10.81 -2.02 -11.89
C PHE A 196 10.21 -3.42 -12.01
N VAL A 197 9.61 -3.91 -10.92
CA VAL A 197 8.92 -5.21 -10.89
C VAL A 197 7.45 -5.00 -11.24
N GLY A 198 6.78 -4.10 -10.52
CA GLY A 198 5.38 -3.79 -10.77
C GLY A 198 4.79 -2.82 -9.76
N PRO A 199 3.61 -2.26 -10.07
CA PRO A 199 2.87 -1.43 -9.13
C PRO A 199 2.14 -2.33 -8.13
N ILE A 200 2.15 -1.91 -6.88
CA ILE A 200 1.47 -2.56 -5.76
C ILE A 200 0.43 -1.59 -5.22
N PHE A 201 -0.73 -2.13 -4.87
CA PHE A 201 -1.67 -1.47 -3.99
C PHE A 201 -1.85 -2.37 -2.79
N ASP A 202 -1.53 -1.83 -1.64
CA ASP A 202 -1.56 -2.50 -0.35
C ASP A 202 -2.88 -2.21 0.37
N GLU A 203 -3.37 -3.12 1.21
CA GLU A 203 -4.61 -2.96 1.98
C GLU A 203 -4.60 -1.76 2.93
N SER A 204 -3.42 -1.21 3.26
CA SER A 204 -3.31 0.08 3.95
C SER A 204 -3.87 1.24 3.12
N GLY A 205 -4.16 1.05 1.84
CA GLY A 205 -4.57 2.09 0.91
C GLY A 205 -3.40 2.86 0.29
N LEU A 206 -2.16 2.43 0.54
CA LEU A 206 -0.98 2.99 -0.09
C LEU A 206 -0.59 2.22 -1.34
N ARG A 207 0.01 2.94 -2.29
CA ARG A 207 0.59 2.37 -3.50
C ARG A 207 2.10 2.37 -3.42
N PHE A 208 2.71 1.35 -3.99
CA PHE A 208 4.15 1.22 -4.07
C PHE A 208 4.60 0.82 -5.47
N PHE A 209 5.84 1.16 -5.80
CA PHE A 209 6.58 0.47 -6.85
C PHE A 209 7.48 -0.56 -6.17
N LEU A 210 7.26 -1.85 -6.48
CA LEU A 210 8.21 -2.88 -6.12
C LEU A 210 9.39 -2.80 -7.08
N VAL A 211 10.58 -2.71 -6.52
CA VAL A 211 11.83 -2.53 -7.27
C VAL A 211 12.85 -3.56 -6.81
N PHE A 212 13.55 -4.17 -7.76
CA PHE A 212 14.61 -5.13 -7.50
C PHE A 212 15.98 -4.56 -7.88
N ASN A 213 16.92 -4.53 -6.93
CA ASN A 213 18.31 -4.19 -7.21
C ASN A 213 19.08 -5.45 -7.65
N SER A 214 19.41 -5.52 -8.94
CA SER A 214 20.02 -6.70 -9.56
C SER A 214 21.45 -6.97 -9.13
N ARG A 215 22.22 -5.93 -8.77
CA ARG A 215 23.60 -6.10 -8.29
C ARG A 215 23.65 -6.58 -6.85
N LEU A 216 22.81 -6.00 -5.98
CA LEU A 216 22.80 -6.30 -4.55
C LEU A 216 21.86 -7.45 -4.19
N LYS A 217 20.98 -7.86 -5.11
CA LYS A 217 19.98 -8.92 -4.94
C LYS A 217 19.11 -8.63 -3.73
N LEU A 218 18.31 -7.57 -3.84
CA LEU A 218 17.40 -7.11 -2.80
C LEU A 218 16.20 -6.39 -3.41
N PHE A 219 15.11 -6.35 -2.66
CA PHE A 219 13.88 -5.64 -3.02
C PHE A 219 13.74 -4.35 -2.21
N HIS A 220 13.03 -3.38 -2.78
CA HIS A 220 12.55 -2.18 -2.11
C HIS A 220 11.11 -1.88 -2.50
N TYR A 221 10.35 -1.31 -1.55
CA TYR A 221 9.10 -0.64 -1.83
C TYR A 221 9.35 0.86 -1.89
N LEU A 222 9.13 1.45 -3.06
CA LEU A 222 9.13 2.90 -3.24
C LEU A 222 7.68 3.38 -3.13
N LEU A 223 7.40 4.39 -2.32
CA LEU A 223 6.06 5.00 -2.28
C LEU A 223 5.71 5.56 -3.66
N ASP A 224 4.55 5.17 -4.19
CA ASP A 224 4.02 5.75 -5.41
C ASP A 224 3.36 7.10 -5.11
N GLU A 225 4.08 8.17 -5.44
CA GLU A 225 3.60 9.56 -5.31
C GLU A 225 3.05 10.13 -6.64
N THR A 226 2.85 9.28 -7.66
CA THR A 226 2.25 9.71 -8.94
C THR A 226 0.73 9.94 -8.84
N ALA A 227 0.12 9.45 -7.76
CA ALA A 227 -1.26 9.69 -7.38
C ALA A 227 -1.34 10.29 -5.98
N ARG A 228 -2.55 10.71 -5.57
CA ARG A 228 -2.77 11.19 -4.20
C ARG A 228 -2.41 10.10 -3.20
N VAL A 229 -1.48 10.41 -2.29
CA VAL A 229 -1.14 9.57 -1.15
C VAL A 229 -2.12 9.85 0.00
N PRO A 230 -2.96 8.89 0.43
CA PRO A 230 -3.90 9.07 1.54
C PRO A 230 -3.20 8.89 2.90
N GLU A 231 -2.14 9.67 3.12
CA GLU A 231 -1.33 9.66 4.34
C GLU A 231 -0.81 11.05 4.67
N GLN A 232 -0.65 11.32 5.96
CA GLN A 232 0.06 12.48 6.46
C GLN A 232 1.37 12.02 7.09
N PHE A 233 2.45 12.75 6.81
CA PHE A 233 3.78 12.38 7.26
C PHE A 233 4.25 13.28 8.41
N VAL A 234 4.86 12.66 9.42
CA VAL A 234 5.57 13.34 10.50
C VAL A 234 7.08 13.14 10.30
N PRO A 235 7.87 14.21 10.10
CA PRO A 235 9.31 14.08 9.97
C PRO A 235 9.96 13.73 11.31
N MET A 236 10.96 12.84 11.25
CA MET A 236 11.90 12.63 12.35
C MET A 236 12.92 13.78 12.42
N LYS A 237 13.69 13.84 13.52
CA LYS A 237 14.66 14.92 13.81
C LYS A 237 15.64 15.21 12.65
N SER A 238 16.07 14.20 11.89
CA SER A 238 17.01 14.41 10.78
C SER A 238 16.36 14.88 9.48
N GLY A 239 15.02 14.86 9.38
CA GLY A 239 14.28 15.17 8.16
C GLY A 239 14.41 14.14 7.03
N ARG A 240 15.35 13.20 7.12
CA ARG A 240 15.58 12.12 6.14
C ARG A 240 14.71 10.90 6.37
N ILE A 241 13.90 10.90 7.43
CA ILE A 241 12.90 9.87 7.69
C ILE A 241 11.58 10.56 8.02
N VAL A 242 10.50 10.05 7.44
CA VAL A 242 9.14 10.45 7.75
C VAL A 242 8.32 9.23 8.15
N VAL A 243 7.35 9.41 9.06
CA VAL A 243 6.46 8.34 9.52
C VAL A 243 5.01 8.71 9.22
N GLY A 244 4.26 7.77 8.65
CA GLY A 244 2.84 7.92 8.37
C GLY A 244 2.02 8.01 9.67
N LYS A 245 1.09 8.96 9.76
CA LYS A 245 0.23 9.13 10.94
C LYS A 245 -0.77 8.01 11.08
N ARG A 246 -1.29 7.48 9.96
CA ARG A 246 -2.32 6.43 9.96
C ARG A 246 -1.70 5.04 9.95
N THR A 247 -0.74 4.82 9.06
CA THR A 247 -0.14 3.49 8.84
C THR A 247 0.99 3.16 9.81
N GLY A 248 1.67 4.17 10.36
CA GLY A 248 2.94 3.93 11.05
C GLY A 248 4.04 3.40 10.13
N TYR A 249 3.93 3.59 8.80
CA TYR A 249 5.02 3.24 7.90
C TYR A 249 6.11 4.31 7.96
N GLY A 250 7.35 3.86 8.15
CA GLY A 250 8.56 4.68 8.16
C GLY A 250 9.22 4.69 6.79
N PHE A 251 9.40 5.87 6.22
CA PHE A 251 10.01 6.07 4.92
C PHE A 251 11.31 6.85 5.02
N TYR A 252 12.36 6.35 4.38
CA TYR A 252 13.55 7.14 4.12
C TYR A 252 13.30 8.07 2.92
N VAL A 253 13.56 9.37 3.12
CA VAL A 253 13.48 10.38 2.07
C VAL A 253 14.83 10.44 1.36
N ASP A 254 14.89 9.82 0.19
CA ASP A 254 16.08 9.87 -0.66
C ASP A 254 16.17 11.27 -1.28
N GLY A 255 17.29 11.95 -1.04
CA GLY A 255 17.55 13.27 -1.62
C GLY A 255 18.30 13.21 -2.95
N GLN A 256 18.91 12.07 -3.28
CA GLN A 256 19.61 11.88 -4.57
C GLN A 256 18.63 11.56 -5.70
N ARG A 257 17.50 10.93 -5.34
CA ARG A 257 16.35 10.68 -6.21
C ARG A 257 15.12 11.07 -5.43
N ALA A 258 14.23 11.89 -5.98
CA ALA A 258 13.05 12.38 -5.27
C ALA A 258 12.03 11.25 -5.01
N ARG A 259 12.33 10.37 -4.05
CA ARG A 259 11.56 9.17 -3.71
C ARG A 259 11.55 8.90 -2.21
N LYS A 260 10.55 8.14 -1.78
CA LYS A 260 10.43 7.62 -0.42
C LYS A 260 10.56 6.11 -0.44
N ILE A 261 11.51 5.56 0.31
CA ILE A 261 11.78 4.12 0.41
C ILE A 261 11.19 3.62 1.72
N LEU A 262 10.33 2.61 1.71
CA LEU A 262 9.83 1.98 2.94
C LEU A 262 11.00 1.32 3.67
N VAL A 263 11.27 1.76 4.89
CA VAL A 263 12.34 1.25 5.76
C VAL A 263 11.83 0.71 7.09
N GLY A 264 10.58 1.01 7.44
CA GLY A 264 9.99 0.50 8.66
C GLY A 264 8.48 0.34 8.61
N VAL A 265 7.99 -0.63 9.36
CA VAL A 265 6.58 -0.83 9.68
C VAL A 265 6.46 -0.94 11.19
N ALA A 266 5.44 -0.34 11.80
CA ALA A 266 5.23 -0.42 13.23
C ALA A 266 4.94 -1.88 13.64
N PHE A 267 5.79 -2.45 14.50
CA PHE A 267 5.69 -3.85 14.95
C PHE A 267 4.33 -4.16 15.57
N ALA A 268 3.72 -3.20 16.27
CA ALA A 268 2.41 -3.36 16.88
C ALA A 268 1.31 -3.73 15.86
N ASN A 269 1.40 -3.24 14.61
CA ASN A 269 0.43 -3.57 13.56
C ASN A 269 0.66 -4.98 13.01
N SER A 270 1.93 -5.32 12.73
CA SER A 270 2.30 -6.65 12.23
C SER A 270 2.00 -7.76 13.22
N ARG A 271 2.18 -7.49 14.52
CA ARG A 271 1.86 -8.44 15.59
C ARG A 271 0.36 -8.79 15.67
N VAL A 272 -0.52 -7.90 15.23
CA VAL A 272 -1.98 -8.14 15.22
C VAL A 272 -2.53 -8.34 13.81
N ASN A 273 -1.65 -8.52 12.81
CA ASN A 273 -2.01 -8.79 11.42
C ASN A 273 -3.15 -7.90 10.88
N ASN A 274 -3.07 -6.59 11.16
CA ASN A 274 -4.06 -5.62 10.67
C ASN A 274 -3.64 -5.05 9.31
N TYR A 275 -4.50 -4.23 8.68
CA TYR A 275 -4.23 -3.62 7.36
C TYR A 275 -2.97 -2.72 7.26
N PHE A 276 -2.18 -2.59 8.32
CA PHE A 276 -0.96 -1.77 8.40
C PHE A 276 0.26 -2.60 8.84
N ASP A 277 0.23 -3.92 8.63
CA ASP A 277 1.32 -4.88 8.89
C ASP A 277 2.40 -4.91 7.80
N GLY A 278 2.11 -4.33 6.63
CA GLY A 278 3.09 -4.00 5.60
C GLY A 278 2.84 -4.75 4.29
N PRO A 279 3.38 -4.26 3.17
CA PRO A 279 3.04 -4.76 1.82
C PRO A 279 3.72 -6.07 1.43
N PHE A 280 4.11 -6.90 2.40
CA PHE A 280 5.07 -7.98 2.16
C PHE A 280 4.53 -9.13 1.32
N ASP A 281 3.21 -9.32 1.31
CA ASP A 281 2.49 -10.32 0.53
C ASP A 281 1.73 -9.72 -0.65
N GLN A 282 1.38 -8.43 -0.62
CA GLN A 282 0.64 -7.70 -1.66
C GLN A 282 1.41 -7.46 -2.97
N LEU A 283 1.72 -8.53 -3.71
CA LEU A 283 2.61 -8.48 -4.87
C LEU A 283 1.88 -8.11 -6.18
N PRO A 284 2.60 -7.67 -7.24
CA PRO A 284 2.01 -7.17 -8.48
C PRO A 284 1.51 -8.30 -9.42
N ASP A 285 0.87 -9.33 -8.88
CA ASP A 285 0.58 -10.60 -9.57
C ASP A 285 -0.24 -10.44 -10.86
N ASN A 286 -1.14 -9.45 -10.89
CA ASN A 286 -1.96 -9.13 -12.05
C ASN A 286 -1.17 -8.62 -13.27
N PHE A 287 0.10 -8.26 -13.07
CA PHE A 287 0.94 -7.59 -14.06
C PHE A 287 2.21 -8.39 -14.40
N ILE A 288 2.44 -9.51 -13.71
CA ILE A 288 3.55 -10.43 -13.99
C ILE A 288 3.14 -11.36 -15.14
N GLU A 289 3.83 -11.27 -16.26
CA GLU A 289 3.53 -12.05 -17.48
C GLU A 289 4.49 -13.22 -17.68
N ASP A 290 5.73 -13.09 -17.21
CA ASP A 290 6.81 -14.06 -17.38
C ASP A 290 7.39 -14.54 -16.03
N ASP A 291 8.45 -15.34 -16.10
CA ASP A 291 9.13 -15.91 -14.93
C ASP A 291 10.12 -14.94 -14.25
N SER A 292 10.24 -13.69 -14.72
CA SER A 292 11.26 -12.76 -14.24
C SER A 292 11.14 -12.45 -12.75
N PHE A 293 9.91 -12.38 -12.22
CA PHE A 293 9.69 -12.13 -10.81
C PHE A 293 10.17 -13.29 -9.93
N ARG A 294 9.83 -14.53 -10.31
CA ARG A 294 10.36 -15.74 -9.67
C ARG A 294 11.90 -15.74 -9.69
N ASP A 295 12.51 -15.39 -10.81
CA ASP A 295 13.96 -15.34 -10.92
C ASP A 295 14.60 -14.28 -10.01
N MET A 296 13.92 -13.15 -9.77
CA MET A 296 14.34 -12.15 -8.79
C MET A 296 14.24 -12.68 -7.36
N ILE A 297 13.16 -13.41 -7.01
CA ILE A 297 13.03 -14.09 -5.71
C ILE A 297 14.17 -15.10 -5.54
N LEU A 298 14.44 -15.93 -6.54
CA LEU A 298 15.51 -16.94 -6.51
C LEU A 298 16.91 -16.32 -6.44
N ALA A 299 17.09 -15.07 -6.87
CA ALA A 299 18.34 -14.35 -6.67
C ALA A 299 18.56 -13.98 -5.19
N VAL A 300 17.49 -13.75 -4.43
CA VAL A 300 17.53 -13.46 -2.99
C VAL A 300 17.58 -14.77 -2.17
N ALA A 301 16.77 -15.76 -2.56
CA ALA A 301 16.54 -17.02 -1.87
C ALA A 301 16.72 -18.23 -2.82
N PRO A 302 17.96 -18.60 -3.18
CA PRO A 302 18.23 -19.67 -4.15
C PRO A 302 17.70 -21.06 -3.73
N GLU A 303 17.55 -21.29 -2.42
CA GLU A 303 17.02 -22.53 -1.82
C GLU A 303 15.55 -22.82 -2.15
N LEU A 304 14.84 -21.84 -2.73
CA LEU A 304 13.45 -21.96 -3.19
C LEU A 304 13.33 -22.52 -4.61
N LYS A 305 14.45 -22.80 -5.28
CA LYS A 305 14.45 -23.31 -6.66
C LYS A 305 13.60 -24.58 -6.76
N GLY A 306 12.59 -24.55 -7.64
CA GLY A 306 11.66 -25.65 -7.87
C GLY A 306 10.57 -25.82 -6.80
N LYS A 307 10.47 -24.90 -5.83
CA LYS A 307 9.46 -24.95 -4.75
C LYS A 307 8.36 -23.89 -4.90
N ILE A 308 8.63 -22.85 -5.67
CA ILE A 308 7.73 -21.71 -5.87
C ILE A 308 7.29 -21.60 -7.33
N ASP A 309 6.07 -21.13 -7.55
CA ASP A 309 5.54 -20.79 -8.86
C ASP A 309 6.07 -19.44 -9.39
N ARG A 310 5.50 -18.93 -10.48
CA ARG A 310 5.92 -17.66 -11.10
C ARG A 310 5.65 -16.42 -10.22
N TYR A 311 4.73 -16.54 -9.26
CA TYR A 311 4.31 -15.48 -8.33
C TYR A 311 4.98 -15.60 -6.96
N GLY A 312 5.79 -16.64 -6.75
CA GLY A 312 6.40 -16.92 -5.45
C GLY A 312 5.51 -17.72 -4.50
N GLY A 313 4.38 -18.26 -4.97
CA GLY A 313 3.47 -19.11 -4.20
C GLY A 313 3.95 -20.57 -4.12
N TRP A 314 3.64 -21.25 -3.02
CA TRP A 314 3.78 -22.70 -2.90
C TRP A 314 2.54 -23.41 -3.47
N GLY A 315 2.66 -24.72 -3.73
CA GLY A 315 1.76 -25.46 -4.62
C GLY A 315 0.26 -25.48 -4.28
N ASP A 316 -0.14 -25.19 -3.05
CA ASP A 316 -1.55 -25.10 -2.63
C ASP A 316 -2.12 -23.67 -2.64
N GLY A 317 -1.29 -22.67 -2.95
CA GLY A 317 -1.64 -21.25 -2.92
C GLY A 317 -1.86 -20.69 -1.52
N ALA A 318 -1.69 -21.48 -0.45
CA ALA A 318 -1.95 -21.02 0.92
C ALA A 318 -0.82 -20.14 1.45
N GLN A 319 0.39 -20.34 0.95
CA GLN A 319 1.58 -19.59 1.35
C GLN A 319 2.27 -18.99 0.13
N ARG A 320 2.99 -17.89 0.36
CA ARG A 320 3.87 -17.28 -0.64
C ARG A 320 5.11 -16.64 -0.03
N TYR A 321 6.12 -16.44 -0.86
CA TYR A 321 7.36 -15.80 -0.45
C TYR A 321 7.10 -14.37 0.06
N MET A 322 7.42 -14.14 1.33
CA MET A 322 7.31 -12.85 2.00
C MET A 322 8.44 -11.91 1.56
N ILE A 323 8.10 -10.77 0.97
CA ILE A 323 9.08 -9.72 0.62
C ILE A 323 8.99 -8.60 1.65
N ALA A 324 9.70 -8.73 2.77
CA ALA A 324 9.74 -7.74 3.85
C ALA A 324 11.16 -7.19 4.09
N PRO A 325 11.71 -6.34 3.20
CA PRO A 325 13.06 -5.80 3.34
C PRO A 325 13.18 -4.73 4.44
N TYR A 326 12.07 -4.21 4.95
CA TYR A 326 12.01 -3.14 5.95
C TYR A 326 12.05 -3.69 7.40
N TYR A 327 12.23 -2.82 8.39
CA TYR A 327 12.27 -3.19 9.82
C TYR A 327 10.89 -3.16 10.50
N TYR A 328 10.58 -4.13 11.36
CA TYR A 328 9.45 -4.01 12.28
C TYR A 328 9.88 -3.26 13.54
N TYR A 329 9.64 -1.95 13.58
CA TYR A 329 10.10 -1.10 14.67
C TYR A 329 9.11 -1.05 15.83
N GLN A 330 9.61 -1.09 17.06
CA GLN A 330 8.81 -0.89 18.27
C GLN A 330 8.70 0.60 18.60
N HIS A 331 9.75 1.36 18.31
CA HIS A 331 9.83 2.79 18.56
C HIS A 331 10.42 3.53 17.36
N THR A 332 9.84 4.66 17.00
CA THR A 332 10.29 5.42 15.80
C THR A 332 11.76 5.81 15.85
N GLY A 333 12.36 5.97 17.03
CA GLY A 333 13.79 6.26 17.20
C GLY A 333 14.73 5.21 16.61
N GLU A 334 14.27 3.97 16.47
CA GLU A 334 15.03 2.85 15.89
C GLU A 334 15.32 3.07 14.41
N LEU A 335 14.41 3.74 13.70
CA LEU A 335 14.56 4.06 12.28
C LEU A 335 15.78 4.95 11.99
N ALA A 336 16.33 5.65 13.01
CA ALA A 336 17.57 6.41 12.84
C ALA A 336 18.77 5.53 12.42
N ALA A 337 18.69 4.21 12.54
CA ALA A 337 19.71 3.28 12.02
C ALA A 337 19.91 3.40 10.49
N PHE A 338 18.83 3.57 9.74
CA PHE A 338 18.88 3.75 8.28
C PHE A 338 19.62 5.02 7.89
N ASP A 339 19.30 6.11 8.60
CA ASP A 339 19.97 7.39 8.42
C ASP A 339 21.48 7.32 8.74
N ARG A 340 21.82 6.69 9.87
CA ARG A 340 23.23 6.46 10.26
C ARG A 340 23.98 5.62 9.23
N CYS A 341 23.34 4.62 8.62
CA CYS A 341 23.97 3.80 7.60
C CYS A 341 24.33 4.62 6.36
N VAL A 342 23.40 5.42 5.84
CA VAL A 342 23.65 6.24 4.64
C VAL A 342 24.72 7.32 4.91
N ALA A 343 24.77 7.84 6.14
CA ALA A 343 25.78 8.82 6.56
C ALA A 343 27.18 8.21 6.84
N ASP A 344 27.30 6.89 6.93
CA ASP A 344 28.58 6.23 7.22
C ASP A 344 29.49 6.25 5.98
N LYS A 345 30.60 7.01 6.08
CA LYS A 345 31.58 7.16 5.00
C LYS A 345 32.24 5.84 4.55
N ARG A 346 32.13 4.78 5.36
CA ARG A 346 32.65 3.45 5.01
C ARG A 346 31.72 2.69 4.08
N VAL A 347 30.45 3.09 3.97
CA VAL A 347 29.49 2.51 3.03
C VAL A 347 29.69 3.19 1.67
N PRO A 348 30.18 2.47 0.64
CA PRO A 348 30.30 3.04 -0.70
C PRO A 348 28.93 3.45 -1.24
N GLU A 349 28.89 4.49 -2.09
CA GLU A 349 27.64 4.97 -2.69
C GLU A 349 26.86 3.85 -3.39
N ALA A 350 27.56 3.00 -4.15
CA ALA A 350 26.97 1.83 -4.78
C ALA A 350 26.27 0.88 -3.78
N ASN A 351 26.69 0.83 -2.52
CA ASN A 351 26.11 -0.06 -1.51
C ASN A 351 25.05 0.61 -0.63
N ARG A 352 24.77 1.90 -0.83
CA ARG A 352 23.69 2.61 -0.10
C ARG A 352 22.31 1.96 -0.21
N PRO A 353 21.90 1.33 -1.32
CA PRO A 353 20.61 0.64 -1.36
C PRO A 353 20.52 -0.47 -0.27
N ALA A 354 21.62 -1.13 0.06
CA ALA A 354 21.65 -2.11 1.16
C ALA A 354 21.58 -1.48 2.57
N CYS A 355 21.57 -0.15 2.69
CA CYS A 355 21.22 0.51 3.96
C CYS A 355 19.73 0.39 4.27
N PHE A 356 18.87 0.18 3.29
CA PHE A 356 17.41 0.18 3.45
C PHE A 356 16.82 -1.22 3.64
N VAL A 357 17.68 -2.22 3.85
CA VAL A 357 17.30 -3.61 4.02
C VAL A 357 17.76 -4.14 5.38
N ILE A 358 16.86 -4.81 6.07
CA ILE A 358 17.11 -5.54 7.32
C ILE A 358 17.03 -7.05 7.07
N ASP A 359 17.82 -7.82 7.81
CA ASP A 359 17.76 -9.28 7.79
C ASP A 359 16.97 -9.86 8.97
N GLU A 360 16.67 -11.15 8.88
CA GLU A 360 15.87 -11.85 9.88
C GLU A 360 16.47 -11.81 11.29
N GLU A 361 17.80 -11.93 11.42
CA GLU A 361 18.49 -11.84 12.72
C GLU A 361 18.25 -10.47 13.39
N SER A 362 18.34 -9.40 12.62
CA SER A 362 18.10 -8.03 13.10
C SER A 362 16.64 -7.80 13.49
N GLN A 363 15.69 -8.44 12.78
CA GLN A 363 14.27 -8.45 13.15
C GLN A 363 14.05 -9.17 14.49
N GLN A 364 14.51 -10.42 14.58
CA GLN A 364 14.31 -11.29 15.75
C GLN A 364 14.95 -10.72 17.03
N SER A 365 16.10 -10.05 16.88
CA SER A 365 16.81 -9.44 18.02
C SER A 365 16.31 -8.04 18.39
N PHE A 366 15.31 -7.50 17.68
CA PHE A 366 14.89 -6.10 17.77
C PHE A 366 16.09 -5.13 17.74
N SER A 367 17.00 -5.35 16.78
CA SER A 367 18.19 -4.53 16.61
C SER A 367 18.34 -4.15 15.14
N PRO A 368 17.97 -2.92 14.72
CA PRO A 368 18.01 -2.53 13.32
C PRO A 368 19.47 -2.36 12.86
N VAL A 369 20.06 -3.42 12.33
CA VAL A 369 21.37 -3.41 11.68
C VAL A 369 21.18 -3.51 10.17
N PRO A 370 21.25 -2.38 9.43
CA PRO A 370 21.21 -2.40 7.98
C PRO A 370 22.21 -3.37 7.36
N ARG A 371 21.78 -4.08 6.31
CA ARG A 371 22.60 -5.08 5.61
C ARG A 371 23.98 -4.54 5.22
N ALA A 372 24.05 -3.31 4.72
CA ALA A 372 25.33 -2.67 4.39
C ALA A 372 26.31 -2.58 5.59
N ILE A 373 25.80 -2.29 6.80
CA ILE A 373 26.62 -2.26 8.03
C ILE A 373 27.05 -3.67 8.43
N LYS A 374 26.16 -4.66 8.31
CA LYS A 374 26.49 -6.06 8.61
C LYS A 374 27.60 -6.58 7.68
N GLU A 375 27.52 -6.28 6.39
CA GLU A 375 28.55 -6.63 5.40
C GLU A 375 29.91 -5.98 5.72
N LEU A 376 29.93 -4.72 6.18
CA LEU A 376 31.16 -4.06 6.62
C LEU A 376 31.78 -4.73 7.85
N ARG A 377 30.95 -5.12 8.84
CA ARG A 377 31.40 -5.85 10.04
C ARG A 377 31.99 -7.21 9.68
N GLY A 378 31.33 -7.95 8.77
CA GLY A 378 31.79 -9.27 8.31
C GLY A 378 33.14 -9.22 7.57
N LYS A 379 33.37 -8.20 6.75
CA LYS A 379 34.67 -7.99 6.08
C LYS A 379 35.79 -7.70 7.08
N THR A 380 35.52 -6.90 8.10
CA THR A 380 36.50 -6.56 9.15
C THR A 380 36.88 -7.79 9.98
N ALA A 381 35.92 -8.67 10.28
CA ALA A 381 36.17 -9.91 11.01
C ALA A 381 37.02 -10.92 10.20
N ARG A 382 36.83 -10.98 8.88
CA ARG A 382 37.63 -11.85 7.99
C ARG A 382 39.04 -11.31 7.74
N GLY A 383 39.25 -9.99 7.78
CA GLY A 383 40.59 -9.39 7.64
C GLY A 383 41.47 -9.43 8.89
N LYS A 384 40.94 -9.93 10.02
CA LYS A 384 41.68 -10.15 11.28
C LYS A 384 42.01 -11.62 11.56
N ARG A 385 41.58 -12.53 10.69
CA ARG A 385 42.01 -13.94 10.66
C ARG A 385 43.01 -14.11 9.53
#